data_AF-T0ZVC1-F1
#
_entry.id   AF-T0ZVC1-F1
#
_cell.length_a   1.000
_cell.length_b   1.000
_cell.length_c   1.000
_cell.angle_alpha   90.00
_cell.angle_beta   90.00
_cell.angle_gamma   90.00
#
_symmetry.space_group_name_H-M   'P 1'
#
loop_
_entity.id
_entity.type
_entity.pdbx_description
1 polymer ?
#
loop_
_entity_poly.entity_id
_entity_poly.type
_entity_poly.pdbx_seq_one_letter_code
_entity_poly.pdbx_strand_id
1 'polypeptide(L)' 'MFYYEASGRNGVRVAPTMVLSDGERIELTHLVRSKLTSVRLVQRARIVLLAAKGQQNKAIAEQLGLGRVQVARW' A
#
# COMPACT_ATOMS: atom_id res chain seq x y z
N MET A 1 -5.62 16.65 -17.11
CA MET A 1 -5.00 17.42 -16.01
C MET A 1 -5.86 17.20 -14.78
N PHE A 2 -5.43 16.32 -13.87
CA PHE A 2 -6.10 16.06 -12.59
C PHE A 2 -5.06 16.32 -11.49
N TYR A 3 -5.26 17.39 -10.72
CA TYR A 3 -4.44 17.73 -9.57
C TYR A 3 -5.00 17.02 -8.33
N TYR A 4 -4.15 16.30 -7.59
CA TYR A 4 -4.49 15.77 -6.26
C TYR A 4 -4.04 16.79 -5.21
N GLU A 5 -4.97 17.57 -4.65
CA GLU A 5 -4.66 18.45 -3.52
C GLU A 5 -4.50 17.63 -2.24
N ALA A 6 -3.26 17.39 -1.84
CA ALA A 6 -2.95 16.83 -0.53
C ALA A 6 -2.97 17.94 0.54
N SER A 7 -4.15 18.23 1.10
CA SER A 7 -4.29 19.12 2.26
C SER A 7 -3.82 18.42 3.55
N GLY A 8 -2.53 18.51 3.84
CA GLY A 8 -1.97 18.13 5.14
C GLY A 8 -2.08 19.27 6.15
N ARG A 9 -2.84 19.05 7.25
CA ARG A 9 -2.70 19.84 8.48
C ARG A 9 -2.77 18.94 9.71
N ASN A 10 -1.73 19.08 10.54
CA ASN A 10 -1.53 18.60 11.91
C ASN A 10 -1.12 17.13 12.19
N GLY A 11 0.11 16.97 12.71
CA GLY A 11 0.47 16.03 13.78
C GLY A 11 0.61 14.53 13.48
N VAL A 12 0.10 14.03 12.37
CA VAL A 12 0.23 12.63 11.96
C VAL A 12 0.53 12.60 10.46
N ARG A 13 1.65 12.00 10.04
CA ARG A 13 1.90 11.72 8.62
C ARG A 13 0.96 10.61 8.16
N VAL A 14 -0.31 10.96 7.93
CA VAL A 14 -1.25 10.08 7.25
C VAL A 14 -0.88 10.16 5.77
N ALA A 15 -0.46 9.02 5.20
CA ALA A 15 -0.27 8.94 3.76
C ALA A 15 -1.61 9.30 3.09
N PRO A 16 -1.64 10.19 2.08
CA PRO A 16 -2.87 10.51 1.38
C PRO A 16 -3.51 9.21 0.88
N THR A 17 -4.83 9.10 0.98
CA THR A 17 -5.56 7.91 0.52
C THR A 17 -5.13 7.59 -0.92
N MET A 18 -4.36 6.52 -1.08
CA MET A 18 -3.86 6.10 -2.38
C MET A 18 -5.01 5.41 -3.11
N VAL A 19 -5.75 6.16 -3.93
CA VAL A 19 -6.85 5.62 -4.72
C VAL A 19 -6.25 4.86 -5.88
N LEU A 20 -6.28 3.52 -5.80
CA LEU A 20 -5.98 2.65 -6.91
C LEU A 20 -7.19 2.60 -7.85
N SER A 21 -6.93 2.69 -9.15
CA SER A 21 -7.91 2.30 -10.17
C SER A 21 -8.23 0.81 -10.06
N ASP A 22 -9.36 0.39 -10.63
CA ASP A 22 -9.76 -1.02 -10.59
C ASP A 22 -8.77 -1.92 -11.36
N GLY A 23 -8.19 -1.42 -12.46
CA GLY A 23 -7.13 -2.12 -13.20
C GLY A 23 -5.90 -2.39 -12.33
N GLU A 24 -5.39 -1.36 -11.65
CA GLU A 24 -4.23 -1.50 -10.75
C GLU A 24 -4.53 -2.43 -9.57
N ARG A 25 -5.75 -2.35 -9.00
CA ARG A 25 -6.19 -3.26 -7.94
C ARG A 25 -6.20 -4.71 -8.42
N ILE A 26 -6.69 -4.97 -9.63
CA ILE A 26 -6.72 -6.31 -10.24
C ILE A 26 -5.30 -6.83 -10.45
N GLU A 27 -4.41 -6.03 -11.03
CA GLU A 27 -3.01 -6.42 -11.26
C GLU A 27 -2.28 -6.75 -9.95
N LEU A 28 -2.38 -5.87 -8.95
CA LEU A 28 -1.77 -6.11 -7.64
C LEU A 28 -2.36 -7.37 -6.97
N THR A 29 -3.66 -7.59 -7.10
CA THR A 29 -4.30 -8.81 -6.59
C THR A 29 -3.80 -10.05 -7.32
N HIS A 30 -3.62 -9.98 -8.63
CA HIS A 30 -3.05 -11.06 -9.42
C HIS A 30 -1.62 -11.38 -8.99
N LEU A 31 -0.79 -10.35 -8.77
CA LEU A 31 0.57 -10.52 -8.25
C LEU A 31 0.59 -11.23 -6.91
N VAL A 32 -0.34 -10.90 -6.00
CA VAL A 32 -0.43 -11.53 -4.67
C VAL A 32 -0.86 -12.99 -4.72
N ARG A 33 -1.67 -13.39 -5.71
CA ARG A 33 -2.19 -14.75 -5.85
C ARG A 33 -1.29 -15.67 -6.68
N SER A 34 -0.41 -15.10 -7.50
CA SER A 34 0.52 -15.85 -8.35
C SER A 34 1.57 -16.59 -7.54
N LYS A 35 1.75 -17.88 -7.84
CA LYS A 35 2.80 -18.74 -7.27
C LYS A 35 4.18 -18.53 -7.91
N LEU A 36 4.22 -17.91 -9.10
CA LEU A 36 5.44 -17.64 -9.86
C LEU A 36 6.05 -16.27 -9.51
N THR A 37 5.31 -15.44 -8.78
CA THR A 37 5.76 -14.12 -8.40
C THR A 37 6.73 -14.19 -7.23
N SER A 38 7.85 -13.46 -7.31
CA SER A 38 8.82 -13.41 -6.22
C SER A 38 8.17 -12.97 -4.91
N VAL A 39 8.59 -13.57 -3.80
CA VAL A 39 8.08 -13.27 -2.45
C VAL A 39 8.14 -11.77 -2.13
N ARG A 40 9.21 -11.09 -2.57
CA ARG A 40 9.38 -9.65 -2.38
C ARG A 40 8.34 -8.83 -3.13
N LEU A 41 8.02 -9.20 -4.36
CA LEU A 41 7.01 -8.51 -5.16
C LEU A 41 5.59 -8.75 -4.60
N VAL A 42 5.31 -9.98 -4.14
CA VAL A 42 4.06 -10.30 -3.42
C VAL A 42 3.92 -9.44 -2.16
N GLN A 43 4.97 -9.32 -1.35
CA GLN A 43 4.96 -8.51 -0.13
C GLN A 43 4.69 -7.03 -0.43
N ARG A 44 5.35 -6.47 -1.46
CA ARG A 44 5.12 -5.08 -1.89
C ARG A 44 3.69 -4.87 -2.36
N ALA A 45 3.16 -5.77 -3.20
CA ALA A 45 1.78 -5.67 -3.66
C ALA A 45 0.76 -5.75 -2.51
N ARG A 46 1.02 -6.58 -1.49
CA ARG A 46 0.22 -6.61 -0.26
C ARG A 46 0.26 -5.29 0.50
N ILE A 47 1.44 -4.68 0.66
CA ILE A 47 1.57 -3.37 1.33
C ILE A 47 0.70 -2.33 0.63
N VAL A 48 0.84 -2.20 -0.70
CA VAL A 48 0.09 -1.21 -1.51
C VAL A 48 -1.42 -1.46 -1.44
N LEU A 49 -1.87 -2.72 -1.53
CA LEU A 49 -3.29 -3.06 -1.43
C LEU A 49 -3.90 -2.73 -0.06
N LEU A 50 -3.15 -2.89 1.03
CA LEU A 50 -3.62 -2.57 2.37
C LEU A 50 -3.58 -1.04 2.62
N ALA A 51 -2.56 -0.36 2.11
CA ALA A 51 -2.46 1.10 2.17
C ALA A 51 -3.61 1.77 1.38
N ALA A 52 -3.95 1.24 0.20
CA ALA A 52 -5.07 1.71 -0.61
C ALA A 52 -6.45 1.50 0.05
N LYS A 53 -6.55 0.60 1.04
CA LYS A 53 -7.75 0.44 1.89
C LYS A 53 -7.81 1.45 3.05
N GLY A 54 -6.83 2.35 3.15
CA GLY A 54 -6.72 3.33 4.23
C GLY A 54 -6.07 2.79 5.51
N GLN A 55 -5.43 1.63 5.49
CA GLN A 55 -4.72 1.13 6.66
C GLN A 55 -3.43 1.92 6.90
N GLN A 56 -3.12 2.18 8.17
CA GLN A 56 -1.88 2.84 8.56
C GLN A 56 -0.68 1.90 8.46
N ASN A 57 0.50 2.44 8.13
CA ASN A 57 1.75 1.67 8.00
C ASN A 57 2.07 0.81 9.23
N LYS A 58 1.72 1.28 10.44
CA LYS A 58 1.89 0.51 11.68
C LYS A 58 1.04 -0.77 11.66
N ALA A 59 -0.25 -0.66 11.33
CA ALA A 59 -1.16 -1.79 11.28
C ALA A 59 -0.77 -2.77 10.16
N ILE A 60 -0.34 -2.25 9.00
CA ILE A 60 0.14 -3.07 7.88
C ILE A 60 1.42 -3.84 8.28
N ALA A 61 2.36 -3.17 8.95
CA ALA A 61 3.59 -3.79 9.44
C ALA A 61 3.31 -4.93 10.42
N GLU A 62 2.40 -4.72 11.37
CA GLU A 62 1.96 -5.74 12.33
C GLU A 62 1.25 -6.90 11.63
N GLN A 63 0.35 -6.62 10.68
CA GLN A 63 -0.39 -7.64 9.94
C GLN A 63 0.51 -8.51 9.03
N LEU A 64 1.55 -7.92 8.44
CA LEU A 64 2.47 -8.62 7.54
C LEU A 64 3.73 -9.15 8.25
N GLY A 65 3.93 -8.84 9.53
CA GLY A 65 5.15 -9.18 10.27
C GLY A 65 6.40 -8.48 9.71
N LEU A 66 6.24 -7.30 9.12
CA LEU A 66 7.32 -6.54 8.47
C LEU A 66 7.75 -5.35 9.32
N GLY A 67 8.95 -4.83 9.05
CA GLY A 67 9.42 -3.60 9.70
C GLY A 67 8.63 -2.37 9.22
N ARG A 68 8.32 -1.44 10.12
CA ARG A 68 7.61 -0.19 9.76
C ARG A 68 8.31 0.62 8.67
N VAL A 69 9.64 0.64 8.67
CA VAL A 69 10.45 1.31 7.63
C VAL A 69 10.32 0.62 6.28
N GLN A 70 10.18 -0.70 6.28
CA GLN A 70 9.97 -1.48 5.06
C GLN A 70 8.60 -1.20 4.46
N VAL A 71 7.57 -1.09 5.31
CA VAL A 71 6.21 -0.73 4.87
C VAL A 71 6.16 0.72 4.39
N ALA A 72 6.74 1.67 5.12
CA ALA A 72 6.72 3.09 4.76
C ALA A 72 7.47 3.44 3.46
N ARG A 73 8.27 2.50 2.93
CA ARG A 73 8.97 2.65 1.65
C ARG A 73 8.06 2.39 0.45
N TRP A 74 6.99 1.62 0.62
CA TRP A 74 6.12 1.13 -0.46
C TRP A 74 4.70 1.64 -0.29
#